data_AF-G5LQ78-F1
#
_entry.id   AF-G5LQ78-F1
#
_cell.length_a   1.000
_cell.length_b   1.000
_cell.length_c   1.000
_cell.angle_alpha   90.00
_cell.angle_beta   90.00
_cell.angle_gamma   90.00
#
_symmetry.space_group_name_H-M   'P 1'
#
loop_
_entity.id
_entity.type
_entity.pdbx_description
1 polymer ?
#
loop_
_entity_poly.entity_id
_entity_poly.type
_entity_poly.pdbx_seq_one_letter_code
_entity_poly.pdbx_strand_id
1 'polypeptide(L)'
;MKYADYQQIQFNSDKAYWNNLKTPFKLEFYHQGMYFDTPVKINEVTATTVKRIKYSPDYFNFGNVQHDKDTVKDLGFAGFKVLYPINSKDKNDEIVSMLGASYFRVIGAGQVYGLSARGLAIDTALPSGEEFPRFREFWIERPKPTDKRLTVYALLDSPRATGAYRFVIIPGRDTVVDVQSKVYLRDKVGKLGVAPLTSMFLFGPNQPSPTTNYRPELHDSNGLSIHAGNGEWIWRPLNNPKHLAVSSYAMENPQGFGLLQRGREFSRFEDLDDRYDLRPSAWITPKGDWGKGKVELVEIPTNDETNDNIVAYWTPDQLPEPGKEMNFKYTLTFSRDEDKLHAPDNAWVLQTRRSTGDVKQSNLIRQPDGTIAFVVDFVGADMKKLPPDTPVAAQTSIGDNGEIVDSNVRYNPVTKGWRLMLRVKVKDAKKTTEMRAALVNADQTLSETWSYQLPANE
;
A
#
# COMPACT_ATOMS: atom_id res chain seq x y z
N MET A 1 -27.67 -11.52 -2.67
CA MET A 1 -27.03 -12.29 -3.76
C MET A 1 -25.81 -13.00 -3.18
N LYS A 2 -25.55 -14.26 -3.52
CA LYS A 2 -24.34 -14.99 -3.07
C LYS A 2 -23.15 -14.62 -3.95
N TYR A 3 -21.92 -14.76 -3.44
CA TYR A 3 -20.70 -14.44 -4.19
C TYR A 3 -20.59 -15.19 -5.54
N ALA A 4 -20.89 -16.49 -5.54
CA ALA A 4 -20.86 -17.32 -6.74
C ALA A 4 -21.83 -16.85 -7.85
N ASP A 5 -22.95 -16.22 -7.47
CA ASP A 5 -23.87 -15.63 -8.44
C ASP A 5 -23.28 -14.32 -8.98
N TYR A 6 -22.76 -13.46 -8.10
CA TYR A 6 -22.17 -12.18 -8.50
C TYR A 6 -20.97 -12.35 -9.44
N GLN A 7 -20.14 -13.36 -9.23
CA GLN A 7 -18.98 -13.67 -10.09
C GLN A 7 -19.36 -14.06 -11.52
N GLN A 8 -20.59 -14.54 -11.74
CA GLN A 8 -21.10 -14.83 -13.08
C GLN A 8 -21.48 -13.56 -13.86
N ILE A 9 -21.70 -12.43 -13.16
CA ILE A 9 -22.02 -11.15 -13.79
C ILE A 9 -20.71 -10.53 -14.31
N GLN A 10 -20.49 -10.65 -15.61
CA GLN A 10 -19.27 -10.17 -16.27
C GLN A 10 -19.59 -9.04 -17.23
N PHE A 11 -18.70 -8.07 -17.33
CA PHE A 11 -18.81 -7.03 -18.35
C PHE A 11 -18.60 -7.64 -19.74
N ASN A 12 -19.40 -7.23 -20.72
CA ASN A 12 -19.20 -7.60 -22.11
C ASN A 12 -18.11 -6.70 -22.73
N SER A 13 -16.89 -7.20 -22.86
CA SER A 13 -15.74 -6.42 -23.35
C SER A 13 -15.91 -5.82 -24.75
N ASP A 14 -16.78 -6.37 -25.61
CA ASP A 14 -17.10 -5.75 -26.91
C ASP A 14 -17.78 -4.38 -26.74
N LYS A 15 -18.42 -4.17 -25.58
CA LYS A 15 -19.13 -2.94 -25.20
C LYS A 15 -18.27 -1.98 -24.38
N ALA A 16 -16.95 -2.20 -24.29
CA ALA A 16 -16.07 -1.28 -23.60
C ALA A 16 -16.31 0.17 -24.08
N TYR A 17 -16.42 1.10 -23.14
CA TYR A 17 -16.62 2.50 -23.48
C TYR A 17 -15.39 3.00 -24.26
N TRP A 18 -15.64 3.78 -25.31
CA TRP A 18 -14.64 4.21 -26.29
C TRP A 18 -14.02 3.11 -27.16
N ASN A 19 -14.59 1.90 -27.22
CA ASN A 19 -14.11 0.85 -28.14
C ASN A 19 -14.06 1.35 -29.60
N ASN A 20 -15.06 2.15 -29.99
CA ASN A 20 -15.17 2.71 -31.35
C ASN A 20 -14.44 4.06 -31.53
N LEU A 21 -13.69 4.52 -30.52
CA LEU A 21 -12.90 5.75 -30.61
C LEU A 21 -11.42 5.44 -30.76
N LYS A 22 -10.72 6.28 -31.53
CA LYS A 22 -9.27 6.22 -31.69
C LYS A 22 -8.61 6.78 -30.43
N THR A 23 -8.48 5.96 -29.40
CA THR A 23 -7.77 6.25 -28.15
C THR A 23 -7.25 4.94 -27.55
N PRO A 24 -6.07 4.93 -26.90
CA PRO A 24 -5.58 3.74 -26.21
C PRO A 24 -6.36 3.40 -24.94
N PHE A 25 -7.11 4.35 -24.37
CA PHE A 25 -7.89 4.11 -23.16
C PHE A 25 -9.27 3.52 -23.50
N LYS A 26 -9.72 2.59 -22.66
CA LYS A 26 -11.08 2.07 -22.63
C LYS A 26 -11.62 2.11 -21.21
N LEU A 27 -12.94 2.12 -21.07
CA LEU A 27 -13.59 1.95 -19.77
C LEU A 27 -14.49 0.73 -19.79
N GLU A 28 -14.49 -0.02 -18.70
CA GLU A 28 -15.51 -1.00 -18.40
C GLU A 28 -16.14 -0.66 -17.04
N PHE A 29 -17.31 -1.20 -16.76
CA PHE A 29 -18.09 -0.84 -15.59
C PHE A 29 -18.34 -2.06 -14.70
N TYR A 30 -18.48 -1.83 -13.39
CA TYR A 30 -18.90 -2.85 -12.44
C TYR A 30 -20.42 -2.79 -12.23
N HIS A 31 -21.05 -3.95 -12.17
CA HIS A 31 -22.48 -4.08 -11.86
C HIS A 31 -22.71 -3.97 -10.35
N GLN A 32 -23.89 -3.49 -9.91
CA GLN A 32 -24.28 -3.52 -8.50
C GLN A 32 -24.52 -4.95 -8.00
N GLY A 33 -24.31 -5.20 -6.72
CA GLY A 33 -24.56 -6.53 -6.14
C GLY A 33 -23.74 -6.79 -4.89
N MET A 34 -24.20 -7.78 -4.12
CA MET A 34 -23.65 -8.09 -2.79
C MET A 34 -23.65 -6.86 -1.89
N TYR A 35 -22.48 -6.35 -1.53
CA TYR A 35 -22.25 -5.17 -0.70
C TYR A 35 -22.11 -3.87 -1.52
N PHE A 36 -22.11 -3.94 -2.85
CA PHE A 36 -22.17 -2.78 -3.74
C PHE A 36 -23.63 -2.39 -4.02
N ASP A 37 -24.35 -2.01 -2.96
CA ASP A 37 -25.78 -1.68 -2.98
C ASP A 37 -26.07 -0.24 -3.42
N THR A 38 -25.06 0.63 -3.43
CA THR A 38 -25.18 2.05 -3.74
C THR A 38 -24.40 2.38 -5.01
N PRO A 39 -25.05 2.91 -6.06
CA PRO A 39 -24.38 3.18 -7.32
C PRO A 39 -23.51 4.44 -7.27
N VAL A 40 -22.60 4.53 -8.23
CA VAL A 40 -21.86 5.74 -8.57
C VAL A 40 -22.40 6.36 -9.86
N LYS A 41 -22.39 7.69 -9.89
CA LYS A 41 -22.60 8.44 -11.13
C LYS A 41 -21.27 8.54 -11.89
N ILE A 42 -21.33 8.39 -13.19
CA ILE A 42 -20.20 8.40 -14.11
C ILE A 42 -20.59 9.25 -15.31
N ASN A 43 -19.82 10.29 -15.54
CA ASN A 43 -20.01 11.24 -16.62
C ASN A 43 -18.78 11.24 -17.53
N GLU A 44 -18.99 11.29 -18.83
CA GLU A 44 -17.96 11.61 -19.80
C GLU A 44 -17.88 13.13 -19.96
N VAL A 45 -16.67 13.68 -19.91
CA VAL A 45 -16.40 15.08 -20.26
C VAL A 45 -15.74 15.12 -21.64
N THR A 46 -16.43 15.70 -22.62
CA THR A 46 -15.86 15.98 -23.95
C THR A 46 -15.38 17.42 -24.03
N ALA A 47 -14.79 17.81 -25.17
CA ALA A 47 -14.36 19.19 -25.40
C ALA A 47 -15.49 20.24 -25.30
N THR A 48 -16.76 19.83 -25.42
CA THR A 48 -17.90 20.74 -25.52
C THR A 48 -19.06 20.40 -24.58
N THR A 49 -19.10 19.19 -24.00
CA THR A 49 -20.27 18.72 -23.24
C THR A 49 -19.86 17.81 -22.08
N VAL A 50 -20.69 17.76 -21.05
CA VAL A 50 -20.66 16.72 -20.02
C VAL A 50 -21.86 15.80 -20.23
N LYS A 51 -21.62 14.50 -20.45
CA LYS A 51 -22.66 13.50 -20.74
C LYS A 51 -22.68 12.43 -19.67
N ARG A 52 -23.83 12.18 -19.06
CA ARG A 52 -24.02 11.04 -18.16
C ARG A 52 -23.88 9.73 -18.96
N ILE A 53 -22.96 8.87 -18.54
CA ILE A 53 -22.90 7.49 -19.04
C ILE A 53 -24.01 6.72 -18.33
N LYS A 54 -25.12 6.49 -19.01
CA LYS A 54 -26.27 5.80 -18.41
C LYS A 54 -25.91 4.33 -18.18
N TYR A 55 -26.34 3.80 -17.04
CA TYR A 55 -26.30 2.36 -16.82
C TYR A 55 -27.24 1.67 -17.82
N SER A 56 -26.84 0.47 -18.24
CA SER A 56 -27.68 -0.47 -18.96
C SER A 56 -27.26 -1.88 -18.60
N PRO A 57 -28.20 -2.80 -18.33
CA PRO A 57 -27.89 -4.22 -18.14
C PRO A 57 -27.22 -4.82 -19.38
N ASP A 58 -27.41 -4.22 -20.56
CA ASP A 58 -26.80 -4.66 -21.81
C ASP A 58 -25.27 -4.64 -21.78
N TYR A 59 -24.64 -3.87 -20.90
CA TYR A 59 -23.20 -3.89 -20.70
C TYR A 59 -22.69 -5.20 -20.08
N PHE A 60 -23.58 -6.04 -19.57
CA PHE A 60 -23.23 -7.19 -18.74
C PHE A 60 -23.81 -8.48 -19.32
N ASN A 61 -23.05 -9.55 -19.15
CA ASN A 61 -23.53 -10.92 -19.26
C ASN A 61 -23.82 -11.43 -17.84
N PHE A 62 -25.06 -11.82 -17.58
CA PHE A 62 -25.49 -12.31 -16.27
C PHE A 62 -25.29 -13.83 -16.10
N GLY A 63 -24.79 -14.54 -17.12
CA GLY A 63 -24.63 -15.99 -17.07
C GLY A 63 -25.94 -16.69 -16.73
N ASN A 64 -25.91 -17.55 -15.71
CA ASN A 64 -27.09 -18.29 -15.24
C ASN A 64 -27.82 -17.58 -14.08
N VAL A 65 -27.41 -16.36 -13.70
CA VAL A 65 -28.03 -15.62 -12.61
C VAL A 65 -29.48 -15.31 -12.98
N GLN A 66 -30.41 -15.91 -12.26
CA GLN A 66 -31.83 -15.61 -12.39
C GLN A 66 -32.08 -14.18 -11.91
N HIS A 67 -32.50 -13.32 -12.82
CA HIS A 67 -32.85 -11.93 -12.52
C HIS A 67 -34.03 -11.52 -13.40
N ASP A 68 -34.90 -10.69 -12.83
CA ASP A 68 -35.96 -10.06 -13.62
C ASP A 68 -35.36 -8.85 -14.35
N LYS A 69 -35.53 -8.80 -15.67
CA LYS A 69 -35.06 -7.69 -16.52
C LYS A 69 -35.62 -6.35 -16.04
N ASP A 70 -36.84 -6.34 -15.51
CA ASP A 70 -37.46 -5.14 -14.97
C ASP A 70 -36.83 -4.69 -13.64
N THR A 71 -36.26 -5.61 -12.86
CA THR A 71 -35.60 -5.27 -11.58
C THR A 71 -34.20 -4.69 -11.77
N VAL A 72 -33.53 -5.04 -12.87
CA VAL A 72 -32.15 -4.59 -13.13
C VAL A 72 -32.08 -3.32 -13.98
N LYS A 73 -33.19 -2.85 -14.58
CA LYS A 73 -33.19 -1.69 -15.50
C LYS A 73 -32.92 -0.35 -14.82
N ASP A 74 -33.33 -0.22 -13.56
CA ASP A 74 -33.25 1.03 -12.77
C ASP A 74 -32.02 1.06 -11.83
N LEU A 75 -31.12 0.09 -11.97
CA LEU A 75 -29.84 0.08 -11.26
C LEU A 75 -28.86 1.14 -11.82
N GLY A 76 -27.70 1.23 -11.20
CA GLY A 76 -26.55 2.00 -11.63
C GLY A 76 -25.27 1.16 -11.70
N PHE A 77 -24.17 1.82 -12.03
CA PHE A 77 -22.85 1.20 -11.96
C PHE A 77 -22.36 1.21 -10.52
N ALA A 78 -21.75 0.12 -10.06
CA ALA A 78 -21.06 0.05 -8.76
C ALA A 78 -19.71 0.79 -8.77
N GLY A 79 -19.08 0.85 -9.94
CA GLY A 79 -17.76 1.42 -10.14
C GLY A 79 -17.34 1.30 -11.61
N PHE A 80 -16.07 1.56 -11.88
CA PHE A 80 -15.49 1.40 -13.22
C PHE A 80 -14.04 0.96 -13.17
N LYS A 81 -13.55 0.46 -14.30
CA LYS A 81 -12.14 0.15 -14.52
C LYS A 81 -11.65 0.83 -15.80
N VAL A 82 -10.36 1.14 -15.82
CA VAL A 82 -9.68 1.73 -16.97
C VAL A 82 -8.81 0.65 -17.59
N LEU A 83 -8.92 0.49 -18.91
CA LEU A 83 -8.03 -0.40 -19.66
C LEU A 83 -7.09 0.41 -20.56
N TYR A 84 -5.90 -0.13 -20.74
CA TYR A 84 -4.84 0.45 -21.56
C TYR A 84 -3.91 -0.68 -22.08
N PRO A 85 -3.34 -0.54 -23.29
CA PRO A 85 -2.37 -1.50 -23.82
C PRO A 85 -1.00 -1.36 -23.15
N ILE A 86 -0.93 -1.70 -21.87
CA ILE A 86 0.26 -1.48 -21.01
C ILE A 86 1.32 -2.58 -21.20
N ASN A 87 0.89 -3.82 -21.48
CA ASN A 87 1.79 -4.97 -21.64
C ASN A 87 2.05 -5.32 -23.11
N SER A 88 1.05 -5.20 -23.97
CA SER A 88 1.16 -5.43 -25.40
C SER A 88 0.19 -4.52 -26.17
N LYS A 89 0.49 -4.25 -27.45
CA LYS A 89 -0.31 -3.33 -28.28
C LYS A 89 -1.70 -3.87 -28.60
N ASP A 90 -1.85 -5.19 -28.62
CA ASP A 90 -3.07 -5.87 -29.09
C ASP A 90 -3.98 -6.32 -27.93
N LYS A 91 -3.64 -5.97 -26.69
CA LYS A 91 -4.40 -6.33 -25.49
C LYS A 91 -4.66 -5.09 -24.64
N ASN A 92 -5.92 -4.82 -24.33
CA ASN A 92 -6.28 -3.80 -23.34
C ASN A 92 -6.33 -4.46 -21.96
N ASP A 93 -5.28 -4.28 -21.17
CA ASP A 93 -5.23 -4.77 -19.79
C ASP A 93 -5.85 -3.73 -18.85
N GLU A 94 -6.43 -4.19 -17.75
CA GLU A 94 -6.84 -3.28 -16.67
C GLU A 94 -5.61 -2.59 -16.08
N ILE A 95 -5.72 -1.29 -15.83
CA ILE A 95 -4.66 -0.51 -15.17
C ILE A 95 -5.17 0.23 -13.92
N VAL A 96 -6.48 0.44 -13.80
CA VAL A 96 -7.14 1.08 -12.66
C VAL A 96 -8.48 0.41 -12.42
N SER A 97 -8.83 0.19 -11.16
CA SER A 97 -10.15 -0.24 -10.70
C SER A 97 -10.63 0.71 -9.61
N MET A 98 -11.75 1.42 -9.84
CA MET A 98 -12.37 2.38 -8.91
C MET A 98 -13.71 1.80 -8.44
N LEU A 99 -13.73 1.21 -7.25
CA LEU A 99 -14.85 0.42 -6.75
C LEU A 99 -14.85 0.34 -5.22
N GLY A 100 -16.02 0.57 -4.60
CA GLY A 100 -16.21 0.44 -3.15
C GLY A 100 -15.69 1.63 -2.35
N ALA A 101 -16.57 2.23 -1.52
CA ALA A 101 -16.26 3.44 -0.77
C ALA A 101 -15.47 4.46 -1.62
N SER A 102 -14.29 4.90 -1.19
CA SER A 102 -13.38 5.75 -1.96
C SER A 102 -12.11 5.02 -2.39
N TYR A 103 -12.15 3.69 -2.46
CA TYR A 103 -11.01 2.85 -2.82
C TYR A 103 -10.77 2.83 -4.32
N PHE A 104 -9.51 2.64 -4.67
CA PHE A 104 -9.08 2.31 -6.00
C PHE A 104 -7.78 1.50 -6.01
N ARG A 105 -7.64 0.61 -6.98
CA ARG A 105 -6.42 -0.16 -7.24
C ARG A 105 -5.80 0.27 -8.56
N VAL A 106 -4.49 0.21 -8.66
CA VAL A 106 -3.73 0.65 -9.84
C VAL A 106 -2.57 -0.31 -10.08
N ILE A 107 -2.27 -0.59 -11.34
CA ILE A 107 -1.11 -1.38 -11.75
C ILE A 107 -0.35 -0.75 -12.91
N GLY A 108 0.97 -0.96 -12.90
CA GLY A 108 1.93 -0.74 -13.98
C GLY A 108 2.14 -1.98 -14.85
N ALA A 109 3.09 -1.89 -15.79
CA ALA A 109 3.38 -2.98 -16.72
C ALA A 109 3.87 -4.25 -16.00
N GLY A 110 3.28 -5.39 -16.37
CA GLY A 110 3.62 -6.72 -15.86
C GLY A 110 3.30 -6.92 -14.37
N GLN A 111 2.41 -6.10 -13.81
CA GLN A 111 1.98 -6.20 -12.42
C GLN A 111 0.62 -6.92 -12.31
N VAL A 112 0.31 -7.41 -11.12
CA VAL A 112 -1.01 -7.94 -10.73
C VAL A 112 -1.56 -7.04 -9.60
N TYR A 113 -2.88 -6.92 -9.48
CA TYR A 113 -3.46 -6.13 -8.38
C TYR A 113 -3.05 -6.68 -7.02
N GLY A 114 -2.70 -5.77 -6.10
CA GLY A 114 -2.49 -6.05 -4.69
C GLY A 114 -3.12 -4.95 -3.85
N LEU A 115 -2.27 -4.15 -3.19
CA LEU A 115 -2.68 -3.03 -2.37
C LEU A 115 -3.61 -2.04 -3.09
N SER A 116 -4.43 -1.36 -2.31
CA SER A 116 -5.34 -0.30 -2.72
C SER A 116 -4.90 1.06 -2.18
N ALA A 117 -5.34 2.13 -2.83
CA ALA A 117 -5.35 3.48 -2.27
C ALA A 117 -6.80 3.92 -2.01
N ARG A 118 -7.00 4.95 -1.19
CA ARG A 118 -8.32 5.58 -1.00
C ARG A 118 -8.25 7.09 -1.21
N GLY A 119 -9.41 7.71 -1.46
CA GLY A 119 -9.52 9.17 -1.49
C GLY A 119 -9.24 9.80 -0.13
N LEU A 120 -9.84 9.25 0.93
CA LEU A 120 -9.78 9.80 2.29
C LEU A 120 -10.07 8.70 3.31
N ALA A 121 -9.47 8.76 4.48
CA ALA A 121 -9.79 7.92 5.63
C ALA A 121 -10.22 8.81 6.82
N ILE A 122 -11.17 8.35 7.64
CA ILE A 122 -11.71 9.12 8.77
C ILE A 122 -11.85 8.22 9.99
N ASP A 123 -11.26 8.61 11.12
CA ASP A 123 -11.34 7.90 12.40
C ASP A 123 -10.83 6.44 12.36
N THR A 124 -9.96 6.11 11.40
CA THR A 124 -9.33 4.78 11.29
C THR A 124 -8.60 4.42 12.59
N ALA A 125 -8.85 3.19 13.06
CA ALA A 125 -8.33 2.63 14.31
C ALA A 125 -8.78 3.35 15.60
N LEU A 126 -9.75 4.27 15.55
CA LEU A 126 -10.33 4.84 16.76
C LEU A 126 -11.39 3.91 17.37
N PRO A 127 -11.52 3.84 18.71
CA PRO A 127 -12.56 3.05 19.38
C PRO A 127 -14.00 3.45 19.00
N SER A 128 -14.21 4.67 18.51
CA SER A 128 -15.50 5.16 18.02
C SER A 128 -15.96 4.50 16.72
N GLY A 129 -15.06 3.80 16.01
CA GLY A 129 -15.32 3.22 14.70
C GLY A 129 -14.85 4.12 13.56
N GLU A 130 -14.39 3.48 12.48
CA GLU A 130 -13.96 4.15 11.24
C GLU A 130 -15.19 4.61 10.43
N GLU A 131 -15.11 5.83 9.89
CA GLU A 131 -16.03 6.32 8.86
C GLU A 131 -15.39 6.10 7.49
N PHE A 132 -16.16 5.53 6.55
CA PHE A 132 -15.70 5.22 5.20
C PHE A 132 -16.31 6.21 4.17
N PRO A 133 -15.61 7.29 3.82
CA PRO A 133 -16.00 8.16 2.72
C PRO A 133 -16.11 7.41 1.41
N ARG A 134 -17.05 7.81 0.55
CA ARG A 134 -17.23 7.20 -0.76
C ARG A 134 -17.15 8.18 -1.92
N PHE A 135 -16.59 7.73 -3.05
CA PHE A 135 -16.78 8.44 -4.31
C PHE A 135 -18.20 8.16 -4.81
N ARG A 136 -19.01 9.21 -4.93
CA ARG A 136 -20.40 9.09 -5.38
C ARG A 136 -20.59 9.45 -6.84
N GLU A 137 -19.68 10.24 -7.41
CA GLU A 137 -19.78 10.71 -8.78
C GLU A 137 -18.40 10.95 -9.40
N PHE A 138 -18.26 10.59 -10.67
CA PHE A 138 -17.04 10.72 -11.47
C PHE A 138 -17.30 11.50 -12.76
N TRP A 139 -16.28 12.24 -13.19
CA TRP A 139 -16.20 12.89 -14.50
C TRP A 139 -14.90 12.48 -15.17
N ILE A 140 -15.00 11.69 -16.23
CA ILE A 140 -13.85 11.14 -16.95
C ILE A 140 -13.69 11.93 -18.24
N GLU A 141 -12.58 12.64 -18.38
CA GLU A 141 -12.29 13.40 -19.59
C GLU A 141 -11.97 12.44 -20.73
N ARG A 142 -12.65 12.60 -21.88
CA ARG A 142 -12.35 11.83 -23.08
C ARG A 142 -10.93 12.18 -23.55
N PRO A 143 -9.98 11.22 -23.54
CA PRO A 143 -8.62 11.46 -23.99
C PRO A 143 -8.59 11.67 -25.51
N LYS A 144 -7.64 12.48 -25.98
CA LYS A 144 -7.32 12.62 -27.40
C LYS A 144 -6.63 11.36 -27.92
N PRO A 145 -6.60 11.12 -29.24
CA PRO A 145 -5.99 9.92 -29.81
C PRO A 145 -4.52 9.67 -29.46
N THR A 146 -3.77 10.73 -29.18
CA THR A 146 -2.34 10.68 -28.86
C THR A 146 -2.05 10.80 -27.36
N ASP A 147 -3.08 10.98 -26.53
CA ASP A 147 -2.89 11.16 -25.09
C ASP A 147 -2.43 9.84 -24.46
N LYS A 148 -1.39 9.95 -23.62
CA LYS A 148 -0.85 8.85 -22.80
C LYS A 148 -1.21 9.00 -21.33
N ARG A 149 -2.25 9.77 -21.05
CA ARG A 149 -2.77 10.03 -19.70
C ARG A 149 -4.29 10.13 -19.74
N LEU A 150 -4.93 9.79 -18.63
CA LEU A 150 -6.36 9.92 -18.44
C LEU A 150 -6.66 10.80 -17.23
N THR A 151 -7.46 11.85 -17.42
CA THR A 151 -7.94 12.68 -16.31
C THR A 151 -9.29 12.15 -15.82
N VAL A 152 -9.40 11.95 -14.50
CA VAL A 152 -10.65 11.60 -13.82
C VAL A 152 -10.87 12.60 -12.70
N TYR A 153 -12.05 13.22 -12.63
CA TYR A 153 -12.48 13.92 -11.43
C TYR A 153 -13.43 13.05 -10.63
N ALA A 154 -13.42 13.19 -9.31
CA ALA A 154 -14.32 12.48 -8.43
C ALA A 154 -14.86 13.40 -7.33
N LEU A 155 -16.13 13.21 -7.00
CA LEU A 155 -16.79 13.81 -5.84
C LEU A 155 -16.90 12.75 -4.74
N LEU A 156 -16.20 13.01 -3.65
CA LEU A 156 -16.23 12.24 -2.41
C LEU A 156 -17.26 12.84 -1.46
N ASP A 157 -18.05 11.99 -0.84
CA ASP A 157 -19.05 12.37 0.17
C ASP A 157 -19.00 11.37 1.33
N SER A 158 -19.17 11.89 2.52
CA SER A 158 -19.08 11.19 3.79
C SER A 158 -19.98 11.90 4.80
N PRO A 159 -20.46 11.23 5.87
CA PRO A 159 -21.23 11.90 6.92
C PRO A 159 -20.61 13.22 7.38
N ARG A 160 -19.30 13.23 7.69
CA ARG A 160 -18.62 14.40 8.29
C ARG A 160 -17.62 15.08 7.36
N ALA A 161 -17.51 14.68 6.09
CA ALA A 161 -16.63 15.32 5.12
C ALA A 161 -17.14 15.23 3.68
N THR A 162 -16.65 16.12 2.83
CA THR A 162 -16.82 16.05 1.36
C THR A 162 -15.48 16.40 0.71
N GLY A 163 -15.25 15.95 -0.53
CA GLY A 163 -14.08 16.37 -1.25
C GLY A 163 -14.20 16.32 -2.77
N ALA A 164 -13.45 17.17 -3.45
CA ALA A 164 -13.32 17.17 -4.90
C ALA A 164 -11.91 16.73 -5.28
N TYR A 165 -11.81 15.76 -6.16
CA TYR A 165 -10.55 15.14 -6.56
C TYR A 165 -10.34 15.29 -8.06
N ARG A 166 -9.07 15.46 -8.45
CA ARG A 166 -8.57 15.33 -9.80
C ARG A 166 -7.44 14.31 -9.79
N PHE A 167 -7.63 13.24 -10.54
CA PHE A 167 -6.65 12.19 -10.80
C PHE A 167 -6.14 12.35 -12.23
N VAL A 168 -4.82 12.31 -12.43
CA VAL A 168 -4.21 12.13 -13.76
C VAL A 168 -3.42 10.84 -13.75
N ILE A 169 -3.97 9.83 -14.43
CA ILE A 169 -3.39 8.49 -14.51
C ILE A 169 -2.44 8.44 -15.70
N ILE A 170 -1.20 8.03 -15.45
CA ILE A 170 -0.11 7.97 -16.43
C ILE A 170 0.42 6.53 -16.43
N PRO A 171 -0.10 5.65 -17.30
CA PRO A 171 0.36 4.26 -17.36
C PRO A 171 1.77 4.14 -17.95
N GLY A 172 2.53 3.18 -17.44
CA GLY A 172 3.91 2.91 -17.86
C GLY A 172 4.46 1.65 -17.20
N ARG A 173 5.79 1.51 -17.19
CA ARG A 173 6.44 0.48 -16.35
C ARG A 173 5.96 0.61 -14.90
N ASP A 174 6.02 1.84 -14.41
CA ASP A 174 5.27 2.27 -13.24
C ASP A 174 4.06 3.05 -13.73
N THR A 175 2.90 2.80 -13.12
CA THR A 175 1.75 3.68 -13.31
C THR A 175 1.79 4.75 -12.23
N VAL A 176 1.83 6.01 -12.65
CA VAL A 176 1.82 7.18 -11.76
C VAL A 176 0.44 7.82 -11.79
N VAL A 177 -0.09 8.15 -10.62
CA VAL A 177 -1.34 8.90 -10.46
C VAL A 177 -1.03 10.23 -9.78
N ASP A 178 -1.15 11.33 -10.52
CA ASP A 178 -1.15 12.68 -9.94
C ASP A 178 -2.51 12.94 -9.28
N VAL A 179 -2.51 13.34 -8.02
CA VAL A 179 -3.72 13.61 -7.25
C VAL A 179 -3.70 15.04 -6.74
N GLN A 180 -4.79 15.74 -6.99
CA GLN A 180 -5.14 16.98 -6.33
C GLN A 180 -6.51 16.82 -5.67
N SER A 181 -6.61 17.17 -4.40
CA SER A 181 -7.86 17.16 -3.66
C SER A 181 -8.13 18.49 -2.96
N LYS A 182 -9.42 18.81 -2.86
CA LYS A 182 -9.99 19.84 -2.00
C LYS A 182 -10.95 19.14 -1.04
N VAL A 183 -10.62 19.11 0.24
CA VAL A 183 -11.41 18.44 1.27
C VAL A 183 -12.04 19.49 2.18
N TYR A 184 -13.31 19.28 2.54
CA TYR A 184 -14.06 20.14 3.45
C TYR A 184 -14.69 19.26 4.53
N LEU A 185 -14.46 19.61 5.79
CA LEU A 185 -15.16 18.97 6.90
C LEU A 185 -16.58 19.55 6.99
N ARG A 186 -17.57 18.67 7.14
CA ARG A 186 -18.96 19.05 7.44
C ARG A 186 -19.18 19.15 8.95
N ASP A 187 -18.43 18.35 9.72
CA ASP A 187 -18.33 18.40 11.17
C ASP A 187 -16.89 18.04 11.59
N LYS A 188 -16.55 18.21 12.87
CA LYS A 188 -15.25 17.81 13.42
C LYS A 188 -15.13 16.28 13.37
N VAL A 189 -13.90 15.82 13.13
CA VAL A 189 -13.53 14.40 13.13
C VAL A 189 -12.40 14.19 14.13
N GLY A 190 -12.28 12.97 14.68
CA GLY A 190 -11.19 12.63 15.59
C GLY A 190 -9.87 12.52 14.86
N LYS A 191 -9.89 11.94 13.65
CA LYS A 191 -8.71 11.72 12.81
C LYS A 191 -9.03 11.82 11.33
N LEU A 192 -8.15 12.44 10.55
CA LEU A 192 -8.25 12.54 9.10
C LEU A 192 -7.02 11.92 8.43
N GLY A 193 -7.20 10.83 7.69
CA GLY A 193 -6.16 10.18 6.92
C GLY A 193 -6.12 10.69 5.48
N VAL A 194 -5.02 11.37 5.13
CA VAL A 194 -4.69 11.92 3.81
C VAL A 194 -3.81 10.95 3.05
N ALA A 195 -4.08 10.79 1.76
CA ALA A 195 -3.41 9.84 0.86
C ALA A 195 -3.31 8.42 1.46
N PRO A 196 -4.44 7.81 1.89
CA PRO A 196 -4.41 6.49 2.50
C PRO A 196 -4.07 5.38 1.50
N LEU A 197 -3.23 4.45 1.97
CA LEU A 197 -2.94 3.16 1.36
C LEU A 197 -3.52 2.06 2.25
N THR A 198 -3.93 0.95 1.62
CA THR A 198 -4.46 -0.23 2.30
C THR A 198 -3.89 -1.47 1.63
N SER A 199 -3.37 -2.39 2.43
CA SER A 199 -2.66 -3.58 1.94
C SER A 199 -2.94 -4.77 2.86
N MET A 200 -2.27 -5.88 2.57
CA MET A 200 -2.42 -7.15 3.29
C MET A 200 -1.04 -7.71 3.66
N PHE A 201 -0.87 -8.15 4.90
CA PHE A 201 0.27 -8.95 5.36
C PHE A 201 -0.22 -10.09 6.27
N LEU A 202 0.01 -11.34 5.86
CA LEU A 202 -0.36 -12.52 6.65
C LEU A 202 0.81 -13.05 7.47
N PHE A 203 1.90 -13.38 6.78
CA PHE A 203 3.13 -13.88 7.37
C PHE A 203 4.32 -13.66 6.42
N GLY A 204 5.52 -13.68 6.99
CA GLY A 204 6.77 -13.53 6.26
C GLY A 204 7.97 -13.96 7.12
N PRO A 205 9.21 -13.78 6.66
CA PRO A 205 10.39 -14.23 7.41
C PRO A 205 10.54 -13.56 8.80
N ASN A 206 9.97 -12.37 9.00
CA ASN A 206 9.96 -11.66 10.29
C ASN A 206 8.89 -12.19 11.26
N GLN A 207 7.85 -12.84 10.74
CA GLN A 207 6.77 -13.49 11.48
C GLN A 207 6.28 -14.69 10.66
N PRO A 208 6.95 -15.86 10.76
CA PRO A 208 6.61 -17.02 9.94
C PRO A 208 5.20 -17.54 10.23
N SER A 209 4.61 -18.22 9.25
CA SER A 209 3.31 -18.87 9.43
C SER A 209 3.34 -19.86 10.60
N PRO A 210 2.37 -19.80 11.53
CA PRO A 210 2.27 -20.76 12.63
C PRO A 210 1.82 -22.15 12.14
N THR A 211 1.23 -22.21 10.96
CA THR A 211 0.78 -23.44 10.29
C THR A 211 1.70 -23.76 9.12
N THR A 212 2.03 -25.03 8.91
CA THR A 212 2.80 -25.44 7.73
C THR A 212 2.10 -24.96 6.46
N ASN A 213 2.82 -24.18 5.67
CA ASN A 213 2.38 -23.67 4.38
C ASN A 213 3.51 -23.93 3.38
N TYR A 214 3.17 -24.30 2.15
CA TYR A 214 4.19 -24.46 1.11
C TYR A 214 4.77 -23.11 0.69
N ARG A 215 4.00 -22.03 0.87
CA ARG A 215 4.41 -20.64 0.63
C ARG A 215 5.31 -20.16 1.77
N PRO A 216 6.52 -19.64 1.49
CA PRO A 216 7.37 -19.05 2.52
C PRO A 216 6.85 -17.72 3.07
N GLU A 217 6.22 -16.91 2.23
CA GLU A 217 5.70 -15.56 2.52
C GLU A 217 4.32 -15.38 1.84
N LEU A 218 3.42 -14.61 2.46
CA LEU A 218 2.10 -14.27 1.89
C LEU A 218 1.71 -12.85 2.31
N HIS A 219 1.86 -11.91 1.37
CA HIS A 219 1.55 -10.51 1.57
C HIS A 219 1.55 -9.68 0.27
N ASP A 220 0.85 -8.55 0.31
CA ASP A 220 0.81 -7.52 -0.74
C ASP A 220 1.81 -6.38 -0.48
N SER A 221 2.27 -6.27 0.76
CA SER A 221 3.35 -5.39 1.18
C SER A 221 4.04 -5.99 2.40
N ASN A 222 5.31 -5.69 2.62
CA ASN A 222 6.05 -6.17 3.79
C ASN A 222 6.75 -5.08 4.61
N GLY A 223 6.59 -3.81 4.23
CA GLY A 223 6.99 -2.71 5.08
C GLY A 223 6.39 -1.37 4.68
N LEU A 224 6.30 -0.48 5.67
CA LEU A 224 6.11 0.94 5.48
C LEU A 224 7.49 1.60 5.32
N SER A 225 7.72 2.25 4.18
CA SER A 225 8.87 3.13 3.97
C SER A 225 8.44 4.59 4.16
N ILE A 226 9.31 5.40 4.77
CA ILE A 226 9.07 6.82 5.03
C ILE A 226 10.36 7.58 4.71
N HIS A 227 10.24 8.64 3.92
CA HIS A 227 11.25 9.67 3.79
C HIS A 227 10.78 10.88 4.61
N ALA A 228 11.35 11.02 5.80
CA ALA A 228 10.92 12.00 6.79
C ALA A 228 11.32 13.43 6.38
N GLY A 229 10.66 14.42 6.98
CA GLY A 229 10.94 15.84 6.68
C GLY A 229 12.35 16.30 7.03
N ASN A 230 13.04 15.60 7.93
CA ASN A 230 14.44 15.84 8.28
C ASN A 230 15.44 15.10 7.37
N GLY A 231 14.98 14.35 6.36
CA GLY A 231 15.80 13.57 5.43
C GLY A 231 16.10 12.13 5.88
N GLU A 232 15.66 11.72 7.07
CA GLU A 232 15.81 10.32 7.51
C GLU A 232 14.93 9.40 6.66
N TRP A 233 15.50 8.30 6.18
CA TRP A 233 14.73 7.17 5.66
C TRP A 233 14.42 6.20 6.80
N ILE A 234 13.15 5.79 6.93
CA ILE A 234 12.68 4.86 7.94
C ILE A 234 12.01 3.68 7.24
N TRP A 235 12.35 2.47 7.66
CA TRP A 235 11.69 1.24 7.24
C TRP A 235 11.08 0.52 8.41
N ARG A 236 9.76 0.35 8.36
CA ARG A 236 8.96 -0.39 9.34
C ARG A 236 8.43 -1.68 8.71
N PRO A 237 9.13 -2.82 8.88
CA PRO A 237 8.60 -4.12 8.44
C PRO A 237 7.22 -4.36 9.05
N LEU A 238 6.26 -4.87 8.28
CA LEU A 238 4.89 -5.12 8.73
C LEU A 238 4.79 -6.38 9.58
N ASN A 239 3.79 -6.42 10.46
CA ASN A 239 3.39 -7.60 11.21
C ASN A 239 1.89 -7.85 11.04
N ASN A 240 1.46 -9.06 11.36
CA ASN A 240 0.08 -9.44 11.63
C ASN A 240 -0.07 -9.65 13.15
N PRO A 241 -0.30 -8.58 13.92
CA PRO A 241 -0.31 -8.66 15.39
C PRO A 241 -1.55 -9.38 15.91
N LYS A 242 -1.51 -9.88 17.15
CA LYS A 242 -2.67 -10.49 17.82
C LYS A 242 -3.72 -9.47 18.30
N HIS A 243 -3.35 -8.21 18.38
CA HIS A 243 -4.20 -7.08 18.78
C HIS A 243 -3.99 -5.92 17.81
N LEU A 244 -5.01 -5.06 17.63
CA LEU A 244 -4.89 -3.85 16.82
C LEU A 244 -3.66 -3.03 17.27
N ALA A 245 -2.76 -2.75 16.34
CA ALA A 245 -1.58 -1.94 16.58
C ALA A 245 -1.63 -0.66 15.73
N VAL A 246 -1.30 0.48 16.36
CA VAL A 246 -1.20 1.77 15.70
C VAL A 246 0.19 2.33 15.99
N SER A 247 1.02 2.47 14.96
CA SER A 247 2.33 3.10 15.04
C SER A 247 2.25 4.51 14.45
N SER A 248 2.87 5.50 15.11
CA SER A 248 2.80 6.91 14.74
C SER A 248 4.20 7.51 14.58
N TYR A 249 4.51 8.02 13.39
CA TYR A 249 5.77 8.69 13.08
C TYR A 249 5.52 10.18 12.95
N ALA A 250 5.66 10.91 14.07
CA ALA A 250 5.46 12.36 14.10
C ALA A 250 6.59 13.10 13.38
N MET A 251 6.21 14.02 12.50
CA MET A 251 7.16 14.84 11.74
C MET A 251 6.49 16.11 11.21
N GLU A 252 7.29 16.97 10.61
CA GLU A 252 6.82 18.12 9.85
C GLU A 252 7.26 17.95 8.40
N ASN A 253 6.35 18.21 7.45
CA ASN A 253 6.61 18.15 6.00
C ASN A 253 7.22 16.81 5.54
N PRO A 254 6.46 15.69 5.57
CA PRO A 254 6.94 14.41 5.03
C PRO A 254 7.37 14.56 3.56
N GLN A 255 8.54 14.03 3.20
CA GLN A 255 9.02 14.03 1.82
C GLN A 255 8.43 12.89 1.00
N GLY A 256 8.02 11.80 1.66
CA GLY A 256 7.26 10.72 1.06
C GLY A 256 7.04 9.55 2.02
N PHE A 257 6.09 8.69 1.69
CA PHE A 257 5.86 7.44 2.42
C PHE A 257 5.13 6.43 1.54
N GLY A 258 5.22 5.15 1.85
CA GLY A 258 4.58 4.13 1.03
C GLY A 258 4.59 2.74 1.64
N LEU A 259 3.65 1.90 1.20
CA LEU A 259 3.65 0.47 1.47
C LEU A 259 4.39 -0.24 0.33
N LEU A 260 5.51 -0.88 0.67
CA LEU A 260 6.40 -1.51 -0.30
C LEU A 260 6.39 -3.03 -0.18
N GLN A 261 6.71 -3.68 -1.30
CA GLN A 261 6.87 -5.12 -1.50
C GLN A 261 8.34 -5.38 -1.85
N ARG A 262 9.25 -5.36 -0.86
CA ARG A 262 10.68 -5.62 -1.09
C ARG A 262 10.96 -7.13 -1.11
N GLY A 263 11.76 -7.59 -2.08
CA GLY A 263 12.04 -9.02 -2.27
C GLY A 263 10.98 -9.68 -3.16
N ARG A 264 11.25 -9.72 -4.47
CA ARG A 264 10.29 -10.13 -5.51
C ARG A 264 10.64 -11.45 -6.18
N GLU A 265 11.59 -12.19 -5.63
CA GLU A 265 11.87 -13.53 -6.12
C GLU A 265 10.62 -14.40 -5.97
N PHE A 266 10.18 -15.07 -7.04
CA PHE A 266 9.01 -15.95 -7.01
C PHE A 266 9.10 -16.98 -5.87
N SER A 267 10.32 -17.44 -5.55
CA SER A 267 10.58 -18.40 -4.49
C SER A 267 10.33 -17.93 -3.06
N ARG A 268 9.99 -16.66 -2.87
CA ARG A 268 9.46 -16.17 -1.59
C ARG A 268 7.98 -16.50 -1.41
N PHE A 269 7.25 -16.68 -2.50
CA PHE A 269 5.79 -16.80 -2.48
C PHE A 269 5.31 -18.15 -2.98
N GLU A 270 5.92 -18.68 -4.05
CA GLU A 270 5.61 -19.98 -4.67
C GLU A 270 4.14 -20.14 -5.16
N ASP A 271 3.36 -19.06 -5.17
CA ASP A 271 1.94 -19.07 -5.56
C ASP A 271 1.77 -18.70 -7.04
N LEU A 272 1.26 -19.65 -7.85
CA LEU A 272 1.05 -19.46 -9.28
C LEU A 272 -0.24 -18.70 -9.64
N ASP A 273 -1.23 -18.67 -8.75
CA ASP A 273 -2.53 -18.04 -8.99
C ASP A 273 -2.48 -16.57 -8.57
N ASP A 274 -2.02 -16.31 -7.35
CA ASP A 274 -2.10 -14.99 -6.71
C ASP A 274 -0.94 -14.05 -7.05
N ARG A 275 0.20 -14.61 -7.47
CA ARG A 275 1.39 -13.90 -7.96
C ARG A 275 1.77 -12.67 -7.12
N TYR A 276 1.88 -12.85 -5.80
CA TYR A 276 2.30 -11.82 -4.85
C TYR A 276 3.62 -11.14 -5.28
N ASP A 277 4.55 -11.89 -5.89
CA ASP A 277 5.80 -11.39 -6.45
C ASP A 277 5.63 -10.26 -7.49
N LEU A 278 4.46 -10.21 -8.15
CA LEU A 278 4.10 -9.22 -9.16
C LEU A 278 3.24 -8.05 -8.62
N ARG A 279 2.84 -8.06 -7.35
CA ARG A 279 1.97 -7.01 -6.79
C ARG A 279 2.76 -5.71 -6.53
N PRO A 280 2.18 -4.52 -6.81
CA PRO A 280 2.91 -3.26 -6.74
C PRO A 280 3.29 -2.86 -5.31
N SER A 281 4.44 -2.21 -5.17
CA SER A 281 4.66 -1.20 -4.14
C SER A 281 3.90 0.07 -4.50
N ALA A 282 3.43 0.83 -3.51
CA ALA A 282 2.89 2.18 -3.72
C ALA A 282 3.60 3.22 -2.87
N TRP A 283 4.09 4.26 -3.54
CA TRP A 283 4.81 5.37 -2.92
C TRP A 283 4.09 6.70 -3.14
N ILE A 284 3.88 7.45 -2.06
CA ILE A 284 3.28 8.78 -2.05
C ILE A 284 4.39 9.82 -1.95
N THR A 285 4.38 10.76 -2.90
CA THR A 285 5.22 11.95 -2.87
C THR A 285 4.33 13.19 -2.70
N PRO A 286 4.28 13.79 -1.50
CA PRO A 286 3.62 15.08 -1.26
C PRO A 286 4.14 16.18 -2.19
N LYS A 287 3.25 17.11 -2.56
CA LYS A 287 3.60 18.32 -3.32
C LYS A 287 3.31 19.56 -2.47
N GLY A 288 4.37 20.23 -2.05
CA GLY A 288 4.30 21.35 -1.11
C GLY A 288 4.29 20.87 0.35
N ASP A 289 4.21 21.84 1.26
CA ASP A 289 4.33 21.61 2.69
C ASP A 289 3.02 21.08 3.28
N TRP A 290 3.08 19.91 3.91
CA TRP A 290 1.95 19.27 4.58
C TRP A 290 1.86 19.64 6.08
N GLY A 291 2.82 20.40 6.59
CA GLY A 291 2.86 20.89 7.96
C GLY A 291 3.14 19.77 8.97
N LYS A 292 2.72 20.01 10.22
CA LYS A 292 2.89 19.09 11.33
C LYS A 292 1.81 18.01 11.34
N GLY A 293 2.23 16.78 11.63
CA GLY A 293 1.36 15.63 11.66
C GLY A 293 2.16 14.36 11.82
N LYS A 294 1.57 13.25 11.39
CA LYS A 294 2.14 11.92 11.57
C LYS A 294 1.88 11.07 10.33
N VAL A 295 2.88 10.28 9.92
CA VAL A 295 2.60 9.09 9.14
C VAL A 295 2.15 8.02 10.13
N GLU A 296 0.92 7.53 9.99
CA GLU A 296 0.38 6.45 10.82
C GLU A 296 0.37 5.14 10.04
N LEU A 297 0.69 4.06 10.75
CA LEU A 297 0.52 2.68 10.33
C LEU A 297 -0.48 2.01 11.25
N VAL A 298 -1.47 1.33 10.68
CA VAL A 298 -2.45 0.52 11.39
C VAL A 298 -2.28 -0.93 10.93
N GLU A 299 -2.09 -1.83 11.89
CA GLU A 299 -1.99 -3.27 11.67
C GLU A 299 -3.14 -3.96 12.42
N ILE A 300 -4.04 -4.59 11.68
CA ILE A 300 -5.24 -5.26 12.18
C ILE A 300 -4.97 -6.77 12.26
N PRO A 301 -5.36 -7.47 13.33
CA PRO A 301 -5.27 -8.92 13.38
C PRO A 301 -6.13 -9.57 12.28
N THR A 302 -5.54 -10.47 11.49
CA THR A 302 -6.29 -11.27 10.52
C THR A 302 -5.84 -12.73 10.56
N ASN A 303 -6.76 -13.64 10.23
CA ASN A 303 -6.48 -15.07 10.03
C ASN A 303 -6.50 -15.46 8.55
N ASP A 304 -6.85 -14.54 7.65
CA ASP A 304 -7.01 -14.80 6.22
C ASP A 304 -6.49 -13.64 5.36
N GLU A 305 -6.12 -13.97 4.13
CA GLU A 305 -5.62 -13.07 3.09
C GLU A 305 -6.71 -12.34 2.31
N THR A 306 -7.97 -12.68 2.54
CA THR A 306 -9.08 -12.07 1.79
C THR A 306 -9.41 -10.67 2.30
N ASN A 307 -9.02 -10.36 3.54
CA ASN A 307 -9.22 -9.08 4.19
C ASN A 307 -7.91 -8.30 4.30
N ASP A 308 -7.86 -7.11 3.68
CA ASP A 308 -6.76 -6.17 3.89
C ASP A 308 -6.66 -5.79 5.37
N ASN A 309 -5.49 -5.96 5.96
CA ASN A 309 -5.24 -5.77 7.39
C ASN A 309 -4.20 -4.69 7.71
N ILE A 310 -3.72 -3.98 6.69
CA ILE A 310 -2.69 -2.93 6.81
C ILE A 310 -3.24 -1.62 6.26
N VAL A 311 -3.09 -0.53 7.01
CA VAL A 311 -3.45 0.83 6.55
C VAL A 311 -2.31 1.80 6.84
N ALA A 312 -1.96 2.65 5.89
CA ALA A 312 -0.98 3.72 6.09
C ALA A 312 -1.47 5.04 5.50
N TYR A 313 -1.29 6.16 6.22
CA TYR A 313 -1.70 7.48 5.76
C TYR A 313 -0.97 8.60 6.50
N TRP A 314 -1.06 9.82 5.98
CA TRP A 314 -0.69 11.03 6.71
C TRP A 314 -1.88 11.56 7.50
N THR A 315 -1.70 11.91 8.77
CA THR A 315 -2.70 12.62 9.57
C THR A 315 -2.13 13.96 10.05
N PRO A 316 -2.71 15.11 9.67
CA PRO A 316 -2.33 16.41 10.22
C PRO A 316 -2.60 16.47 11.74
N ASP A 317 -1.77 17.18 12.49
CA ASP A 317 -1.98 17.38 13.95
C ASP A 317 -3.16 18.32 14.23
N GLN A 318 -3.45 19.25 13.31
CA GLN A 318 -4.54 20.20 13.42
C GLN A 318 -5.39 20.19 12.17
N LEU A 319 -6.71 20.21 12.37
CA LEU A 319 -7.68 20.34 11.30
C LEU A 319 -8.33 21.73 11.40
N PRO A 320 -8.61 22.38 10.26
CA PRO A 320 -9.31 23.65 10.26
C PRO A 320 -10.78 23.44 10.67
N GLU A 321 -11.45 24.53 11.04
CA GLU A 321 -12.88 24.48 11.37
C GLU A 321 -13.73 23.96 10.19
N PRO A 322 -14.87 23.29 10.45
CA PRO A 322 -15.78 22.82 9.41
C PRO A 322 -16.12 23.90 8.37
N GLY A 323 -16.23 23.48 7.11
CA GLY A 323 -16.45 24.35 5.95
C GLY A 323 -15.19 24.99 5.38
N LYS A 324 -14.05 24.96 6.08
CA LYS A 324 -12.77 25.44 5.53
C LYS A 324 -12.17 24.43 4.56
N GLU A 325 -11.56 24.96 3.50
CA GLU A 325 -10.90 24.17 2.46
C GLU A 325 -9.54 23.67 2.93
N MET A 326 -9.29 22.37 2.74
CA MET A 326 -7.96 21.77 2.81
C MET A 326 -7.53 21.34 1.41
N ASN A 327 -6.33 21.74 0.98
CA ASN A 327 -5.77 21.37 -0.32
C ASN A 327 -4.64 20.37 -0.14
N PHE A 328 -4.75 19.19 -0.74
CA PHE A 328 -3.67 18.22 -0.78
C PHE A 328 -3.31 17.90 -2.23
N LYS A 329 -2.01 17.87 -2.51
CA LYS A 329 -1.45 17.52 -3.82
C LYS A 329 -0.35 16.50 -3.60
N TYR A 330 -0.35 15.44 -4.39
CA TYR A 330 0.64 14.36 -4.29
C TYR A 330 0.67 13.52 -5.56
N THR A 331 1.72 12.74 -5.75
CA THR A 331 1.71 11.62 -6.71
C THR A 331 1.68 10.29 -5.96
N LEU A 332 0.93 9.31 -6.47
CA LEU A 332 1.13 7.91 -6.14
C LEU A 332 1.88 7.21 -7.28
N THR A 333 2.96 6.50 -6.96
CA THR A 333 3.71 5.68 -7.90
C THR A 333 3.51 4.21 -7.56
N PHE A 334 2.93 3.45 -8.49
CA PHE A 334 2.74 2.00 -8.39
C PHE A 334 3.86 1.28 -9.17
N SER A 335 4.79 0.64 -8.44
CA SER A 335 6.06 0.17 -9.00
C SER A 335 6.45 -1.24 -8.53
N ARG A 336 7.36 -1.86 -9.28
CA ARG A 336 8.12 -3.05 -8.85
C ARG A 336 9.63 -2.82 -8.78
N ASP A 337 10.05 -1.57 -8.89
CA ASP A 337 11.45 -1.16 -8.84
C ASP A 337 11.69 -0.46 -7.49
N GLU A 338 11.66 -1.20 -6.39
CA GLU A 338 11.81 -0.63 -5.04
C GLU A 338 13.12 0.14 -4.84
N ASP A 339 14.17 -0.23 -5.59
CA ASP A 339 15.46 0.49 -5.60
C ASP A 339 15.34 1.92 -6.15
N LYS A 340 14.38 2.19 -7.04
CA LYS A 340 14.10 3.53 -7.57
C LYS A 340 13.17 4.35 -6.66
N LEU A 341 12.52 3.70 -5.70
CA LEU A 341 11.70 4.35 -4.67
C LEU A 341 12.51 4.74 -3.43
N HIS A 342 13.83 4.56 -3.48
CA HIS A 342 14.76 4.83 -2.38
C HIS A 342 15.93 5.70 -2.86
N ALA A 343 16.56 6.44 -1.96
CA ALA A 343 17.74 7.24 -2.30
C ALA A 343 18.95 6.33 -2.64
N PRO A 344 19.67 6.56 -3.75
CA PRO A 344 20.73 5.64 -4.20
C PRO A 344 21.95 5.59 -3.28
N ASP A 345 22.18 6.66 -2.52
CA ASP A 345 23.25 6.85 -1.54
C ASP A 345 22.88 6.38 -0.12
N ASN A 346 21.65 5.85 0.05
CA ASN A 346 21.17 5.33 1.32
C ASN A 346 20.79 3.84 1.14
N ALA A 347 21.46 2.94 1.87
CA ALA A 347 21.12 1.53 1.83
C ALA A 347 19.78 1.24 2.49
N TRP A 348 19.12 0.18 2.05
CA TRP A 348 17.83 -0.23 2.56
C TRP A 348 17.80 -1.69 2.96
N VAL A 349 16.85 -2.04 3.83
CA VAL A 349 16.60 -3.41 4.27
C VAL A 349 15.94 -4.20 3.15
N LEU A 350 16.65 -5.20 2.64
CA LEU A 350 16.14 -6.17 1.67
C LEU A 350 15.17 -7.15 2.34
N GLN A 351 15.48 -7.57 3.56
CA GLN A 351 14.69 -8.55 4.31
C GLN A 351 15.00 -8.51 5.81
N THR A 352 14.01 -8.87 6.61
CA THR A 352 14.12 -9.12 8.05
C THR A 352 13.74 -10.57 8.32
N ARG A 353 14.63 -11.35 8.92
CA ARG A 353 14.36 -12.75 9.30
C ARG A 353 14.39 -12.89 10.81
N ARG A 354 13.33 -13.43 11.39
CA ARG A 354 13.26 -13.76 12.82
C ARG A 354 13.82 -15.16 13.05
N SER A 355 14.58 -15.31 14.11
CA SER A 355 15.16 -16.57 14.55
C SER A 355 15.06 -16.67 16.06
N THR A 356 15.07 -17.89 16.58
CA THR A 356 15.45 -18.10 17.98
C THR A 356 16.85 -17.53 18.19
N GLY A 357 17.05 -16.81 19.29
CA GLY A 357 18.39 -16.48 19.74
C GLY A 357 19.09 -17.73 20.24
N ASP A 358 20.37 -17.84 19.94
CA ASP A 358 21.18 -18.97 20.35
C ASP A 358 22.59 -18.54 20.77
N VAL A 359 23.23 -19.40 21.57
CA VAL A 359 24.64 -19.31 21.92
C VAL A 359 25.37 -20.54 21.39
N LYS A 360 26.54 -20.33 20.79
CA LYS A 360 27.44 -21.43 20.41
C LYS A 360 28.22 -21.88 21.63
N GLN A 361 27.99 -23.12 22.07
CA GLN A 361 28.73 -23.70 23.18
C GLN A 361 30.17 -24.08 22.80
N SER A 362 31.00 -24.39 23.79
CA SER A 362 32.38 -24.86 23.59
C SER A 362 32.47 -26.15 22.76
N ASN A 363 31.42 -26.98 22.78
CA ASN A 363 31.26 -28.18 21.93
C ASN A 363 30.72 -27.88 20.52
N LEU A 364 30.63 -26.59 20.14
CA LEU A 364 30.12 -26.07 18.86
C LEU A 364 28.61 -26.25 18.62
N ILE A 365 27.86 -26.84 19.55
CA ILE A 365 26.40 -27.01 19.45
C ILE A 365 25.72 -25.68 19.81
N ARG A 366 24.72 -25.28 19.00
CA ARG A 366 23.87 -24.12 19.26
C ARG A 366 22.71 -24.54 20.17
N GLN A 367 22.47 -23.78 21.24
CA GLN A 367 21.30 -23.96 22.10
C GLN A 367 20.52 -22.65 22.22
N PRO A 368 19.17 -22.69 22.16
CA PRO A 368 18.35 -21.52 22.45
C PRO A 368 18.65 -20.97 23.84
N ASP A 369 18.86 -19.66 23.95
CA ASP A 369 19.20 -18.99 25.21
C ASP A 369 18.03 -18.17 25.79
N GLY A 370 16.82 -18.35 25.22
CA GLY A 370 15.61 -17.63 25.60
C GLY A 370 15.52 -16.21 25.03
N THR A 371 16.46 -15.80 24.18
CA THR A 371 16.40 -14.52 23.46
C THR A 371 15.80 -14.70 22.06
N ILE A 372 15.47 -13.58 21.42
CA ILE A 372 15.00 -13.53 20.03
C ILE A 372 16.09 -12.86 19.19
N ALA A 373 16.32 -13.36 17.98
CA ALA A 373 17.29 -12.78 17.05
C ALA A 373 16.61 -12.30 15.76
N PHE A 374 17.09 -11.17 15.26
CA PHE A 374 16.74 -10.60 13.96
C PHE A 374 17.97 -10.58 13.07
N VAL A 375 17.83 -11.14 11.88
CA VAL A 375 18.82 -11.05 10.81
C VAL A 375 18.29 -10.07 9.77
N VAL A 376 18.92 -8.91 9.70
CA VAL A 376 18.51 -7.78 8.85
C VAL A 376 19.57 -7.59 7.77
N ASP A 377 19.21 -7.83 6.52
CA ASP A 377 20.12 -7.66 5.38
C ASP A 377 19.90 -6.28 4.73
N PHE A 378 20.95 -5.46 4.71
CA PHE A 378 20.96 -4.16 4.03
C PHE A 378 21.66 -4.27 2.68
N VAL A 379 21.09 -3.61 1.68
CA VAL A 379 21.63 -3.49 0.31
C VAL A 379 21.39 -2.07 -0.21
N GLY A 380 22.18 -1.61 -1.17
CA GLY A 380 21.99 -0.29 -1.77
C GLY A 380 22.93 -0.09 -2.95
N ALA A 381 22.66 0.89 -3.81
CA ALA A 381 23.47 1.13 -4.99
C ALA A 381 24.92 1.52 -4.63
N ASP A 382 25.08 2.44 -3.68
CA ASP A 382 26.40 2.85 -3.20
C ASP A 382 27.01 1.86 -2.21
N MET A 383 26.19 1.23 -1.36
CA MET A 383 26.65 0.16 -0.46
C MET A 383 27.32 -0.99 -1.23
N LYS A 384 26.80 -1.40 -2.39
CA LYS A 384 27.39 -2.46 -3.23
C LYS A 384 28.80 -2.15 -3.74
N LYS A 385 29.24 -0.90 -3.68
CA LYS A 385 30.57 -0.44 -4.14
C LYS A 385 31.58 -0.38 -3.00
N LEU A 386 31.13 -0.45 -1.75
CA LEU A 386 32.00 -0.39 -0.58
C LEU A 386 32.87 -1.67 -0.50
N PRO A 387 34.17 -1.55 -0.14
CA PRO A 387 35.04 -2.69 0.10
C PRO A 387 34.50 -3.64 1.20
N PRO A 388 34.70 -4.97 1.10
CA PRO A 388 34.25 -5.94 2.11
C PRO A 388 34.75 -5.67 3.54
N ASP A 389 35.92 -5.04 3.67
CA ASP A 389 36.58 -4.69 4.92
C ASP A 389 36.21 -3.29 5.46
N THR A 390 35.26 -2.60 4.80
CA THR A 390 34.71 -1.33 5.32
C THR A 390 34.18 -1.54 6.75
N PRO A 391 34.60 -0.72 7.74
CA PRO A 391 34.26 -0.90 9.14
C PRO A 391 32.83 -0.41 9.45
N VAL A 392 31.84 -1.06 8.85
CA VAL A 392 30.42 -0.74 9.06
C VAL A 392 29.99 -1.17 10.46
N ALA A 393 29.44 -0.23 11.22
CA ALA A 393 28.86 -0.45 12.53
C ALA A 393 27.32 -0.28 12.47
N ALA A 394 26.64 -0.63 13.57
CA ALA A 394 25.21 -0.36 13.73
C ALA A 394 24.97 0.56 14.92
N GLN A 395 24.23 1.64 14.70
CA GLN A 395 23.60 2.41 15.77
C GLN A 395 22.27 1.74 16.09
N THR A 396 22.09 1.31 17.33
CA THR A 396 20.90 0.54 17.76
C THR A 396 20.25 1.17 18.98
N SER A 397 18.94 1.02 19.09
CA SER A 397 18.18 1.37 20.28
C SER A 397 17.00 0.43 20.48
N ILE A 398 16.54 0.31 21.71
CA ILE A 398 15.40 -0.54 22.09
C ILE A 398 14.59 0.16 23.18
N GLY A 399 13.27 -0.01 23.16
CA GLY A 399 12.38 0.50 24.19
C GLY A 399 12.54 -0.24 25.52
N ASP A 400 11.93 0.32 26.58
CA ASP A 400 12.11 -0.14 27.96
C ASP A 400 11.75 -1.61 28.22
N ASN A 401 10.87 -2.20 27.38
CA ASN A 401 10.47 -3.60 27.49
C ASN A 401 11.50 -4.60 26.91
N GLY A 402 12.60 -4.10 26.33
CA GLY A 402 13.64 -4.92 25.73
C GLY A 402 15.04 -4.62 26.27
N GLU A 403 15.97 -5.50 25.93
CA GLU A 403 17.40 -5.35 26.15
C GLU A 403 18.14 -5.91 24.93
N ILE A 404 19.07 -5.15 24.36
CA ILE A 404 19.95 -5.63 23.27
C ILE A 404 21.08 -6.43 23.92
N VAL A 405 21.10 -7.73 23.65
CA VAL A 405 22.08 -8.67 24.20
C VAL A 405 23.30 -8.79 23.30
N ASP A 406 23.11 -8.71 21.99
CA ASP A 406 24.19 -8.72 21.00
C ASP A 406 23.78 -7.93 19.75
N SER A 407 24.76 -7.29 19.11
CA SER A 407 24.60 -6.55 17.87
C SER A 407 25.86 -6.69 17.03
N ASN A 408 25.79 -7.52 16.00
CA ASN A 408 26.92 -7.80 15.13
C ASN A 408 26.61 -7.47 13.68
N VAL A 409 27.48 -6.70 13.04
CA VAL A 409 27.40 -6.37 11.62
C VAL A 409 28.51 -7.10 10.86
N ARG A 410 28.15 -7.72 9.73
CA ARG A 410 29.11 -8.41 8.86
C ARG A 410 28.80 -8.22 7.39
N TYR A 411 29.83 -8.15 6.56
CA TYR A 411 29.68 -8.13 5.11
C TYR A 411 29.03 -9.44 4.61
N ASN A 412 28.12 -9.32 3.65
CA ASN A 412 27.46 -10.43 2.98
C ASN A 412 27.97 -10.50 1.52
N PRO A 413 28.87 -11.45 1.19
CA PRO A 413 29.47 -11.53 -0.14
C PRO A 413 28.47 -11.93 -1.25
N VAL A 414 27.33 -12.52 -0.89
CA VAL A 414 26.30 -12.95 -1.86
C VAL A 414 25.49 -11.75 -2.34
N THR A 415 25.06 -10.89 -1.43
CA THR A 415 24.25 -9.71 -1.76
C THR A 415 25.09 -8.47 -2.07
N LYS A 416 26.40 -8.51 -1.75
CA LYS A 416 27.30 -7.35 -1.72
C LYS A 416 26.76 -6.22 -0.85
N GLY A 417 26.23 -6.60 0.31
CA GLY A 417 25.68 -5.69 1.32
C GLY A 417 26.16 -6.07 2.72
N TRP A 418 25.50 -5.54 3.76
CA TRP A 418 25.83 -5.84 5.15
C TRP A 418 24.65 -6.47 5.87
N ARG A 419 24.95 -7.47 6.70
CA ARG A 419 24.00 -8.16 7.55
C ARG A 419 24.18 -7.71 8.99
N LEU A 420 23.13 -7.15 9.57
CA LEU A 420 23.00 -6.97 11.01
C LEU A 420 22.38 -8.24 11.61
N MET A 421 22.98 -8.76 12.67
CA MET A 421 22.39 -9.73 13.58
C MET A 421 22.15 -9.02 14.91
N LEU A 422 20.89 -8.82 15.26
CA LEU A 422 20.47 -8.16 16.49
C LEU A 422 19.77 -9.19 17.37
N ARG A 423 20.32 -9.43 18.57
CA ARG A 423 19.75 -10.36 19.55
C ARG A 423 19.20 -9.58 20.72
N VAL A 424 17.95 -9.85 21.08
CA VAL A 424 17.21 -9.08 22.08
C VAL A 424 16.54 -10.00 23.09
N LYS A 425 16.49 -9.54 24.34
CA LYS A 425 15.70 -10.15 25.41
C LYS A 425 14.47 -9.31 25.66
N VAL A 426 13.30 -9.94 25.68
CA VAL A 426 12.03 -9.29 26.02
C VAL A 426 11.76 -9.48 27.51
N LYS A 427 11.42 -8.39 28.22
CA LYS A 427 11.16 -8.39 29.66
C LYS A 427 9.76 -8.92 29.98
N ASP A 428 8.74 -8.41 29.27
CA ASP A 428 7.35 -8.85 29.38
C ASP A 428 6.78 -9.13 27.98
N ALA A 429 6.56 -10.40 27.67
CA ALA A 429 6.03 -10.83 26.37
C ALA A 429 4.60 -10.32 26.11
N LYS A 430 3.86 -9.88 27.14
CA LYS A 430 2.50 -9.33 26.98
C LYS A 430 2.49 -7.88 26.52
N LYS A 431 3.66 -7.23 26.42
CA LYS A 431 3.83 -5.85 26.00
C LYS A 431 4.58 -5.78 24.68
N THR A 432 4.30 -4.75 23.91
CA THR A 432 5.03 -4.42 22.68
C THR A 432 6.49 -4.07 23.00
N THR A 433 7.41 -4.46 22.13
CA THR A 433 8.83 -4.06 22.20
C THR A 433 9.24 -3.44 20.87
N GLU A 434 9.63 -2.17 20.90
CA GLU A 434 10.12 -1.45 19.71
C GLU A 434 11.65 -1.35 19.74
N MET A 435 12.26 -1.43 18.57
CA MET A 435 13.70 -1.33 18.39
C MET A 435 14.06 -0.67 17.06
N ARG A 436 15.19 0.02 17.05
CA ARG A 436 15.71 0.70 15.86
C ARG A 436 17.14 0.29 15.60
N ALA A 437 17.51 0.23 14.32
CA ALA A 437 18.89 0.04 13.89
C ALA A 437 19.18 0.77 12.57
N ALA A 438 20.32 1.44 12.48
CA ALA A 438 20.83 2.00 11.24
C ALA A 438 22.32 1.65 11.08
N LEU A 439 22.75 1.35 9.86
CA LEU A 439 24.14 1.11 9.55
C LEU A 439 24.87 2.45 9.38
N VAL A 440 26.05 2.53 9.97
CA VAL A 440 26.91 3.72 9.92
C VAL A 440 28.33 3.33 9.58
N ASN A 441 29.09 4.27 9.05
CA ASN A 441 30.54 4.18 8.94
C ASN A 441 31.14 5.47 9.49
N ALA A 442 31.85 5.36 10.62
CA ALA A 442 32.19 6.50 11.47
C ALA A 442 30.93 7.35 11.75
N ASP A 443 30.94 8.63 11.36
CA ASP A 443 29.84 9.58 11.60
C ASP A 443 28.82 9.62 10.45
N GLN A 444 29.07 8.91 9.34
CA GLN A 444 28.15 8.90 8.19
C GLN A 444 27.12 7.78 8.32
N THR A 445 25.85 8.14 8.21
CA THR A 445 24.75 7.18 8.08
C THR A 445 24.80 6.55 6.69
N LEU A 446 24.85 5.21 6.63
CA LEU A 446 24.93 4.45 5.38
C LEU A 446 23.58 3.85 4.95
N SER A 447 22.62 3.72 5.86
CA SER A 447 21.33 3.09 5.58
C SER A 447 20.14 3.88 6.10
N GLU A 448 18.95 3.46 5.69
CA GLU A 448 17.71 3.79 6.37
C GLU A 448 17.73 3.22 7.80
N THR A 449 16.88 3.77 8.65
CA THR A 449 16.62 3.23 9.98
C THR A 449 15.60 2.11 9.89
N TRP A 450 16.04 0.87 10.14
CA TRP A 450 15.15 -0.26 10.44
C TRP A 450 14.45 0.03 11.77
N SER A 451 13.17 0.33 11.73
CA SER A 451 12.31 0.60 12.88
C SER A 451 11.35 -0.57 13.06
N TYR A 452 11.66 -1.52 13.93
CA TYR A 452 10.87 -2.73 14.08
C TYR A 452 10.07 -2.73 15.38
N GLN A 453 8.85 -3.25 15.29
CA GLN A 453 7.99 -3.53 16.43
C GLN A 453 7.83 -5.03 16.56
N LEU A 454 8.17 -5.60 17.72
CA LEU A 454 7.74 -6.93 18.11
C LEU A 454 6.37 -6.79 18.80
N PRO A 455 5.28 -7.31 18.21
CA PRO A 455 3.94 -7.18 18.80
C PRO A 455 3.84 -7.81 20.19
N ALA A 456 2.87 -7.33 20.98
CA ALA A 456 2.51 -7.94 22.24
C ALA A 456 1.97 -9.37 22.03
N ASN A 457 2.40 -10.30 22.87
CA ASN A 457 2.06 -11.73 22.85
C ASN A 457 2.54 -12.46 21.60
N GLU A 458 3.58 -11.96 20.94
CA GLU A 458 4.18 -12.56 19.74
C GLU A 458 4.96 -13.85 20.01
#